data_AF-A0A1G6EVU9-F1
#
_entry.id   AF-A0A1G6EVU9-F1
#
_cell.length_a   1.000
_cell.length_b   1.000
_cell.length_c   1.000
_cell.angle_alpha   90.00
_cell.angle_beta   90.00
_cell.angle_gamma   90.00
#
_symmetry.space_group_name_H-M   'P 1'
#
loop_
_entity.id
_entity.type
_entity.pdbx_description
1 polymer ?
#
loop_
_entity_poly.entity_id
_entity_poly.type
_entity_poly.pdbx_seq_one_letter_code
_entity_poly.pdbx_strand_id
1 'polypeptide(L)'
;MENKMESKSPAQGESFRELFEQLASNLSNIVRDEIELVIRRAQEKAAEFRGGVVALIIGAVICFIAFIPLSIALIIWLASHMAPAMAALVSGGAFLFLGVLIALIGYTKLKKAFRK
;
A
#
# COMPACT_ATOMS: atom_id res chain seq x y z
N MET A 1 -39.09 47.24 -54.85
CA MET A 1 -39.35 46.20 -53.83
C MET A 1 -38.01 45.70 -53.35
N GLU A 2 -37.72 45.99 -52.09
CA GLU A 2 -36.48 45.75 -51.37
C GLU A 2 -36.26 44.24 -51.18
N ASN A 3 -35.08 43.71 -51.49
CA ASN A 3 -34.63 42.47 -50.88
C ASN A 3 -33.17 42.67 -50.43
N LYS A 4 -33.07 43.15 -49.19
CA LYS A 4 -31.81 43.34 -48.49
C LYS A 4 -31.21 41.97 -48.19
N MET A 5 -30.02 41.77 -48.72
CA MET A 5 -29.08 40.74 -48.26
C MET A 5 -28.80 40.97 -46.78
N GLU A 6 -29.33 40.11 -45.89
CA GLU A 6 -29.05 40.20 -44.45
C GLU A 6 -28.09 39.08 -44.02
N SER A 7 -26.83 39.52 -43.86
CA SER A 7 -25.76 39.05 -42.96
C SER A 7 -25.50 37.55 -42.77
N LYS A 8 -24.45 37.10 -43.46
CA LYS A 8 -23.56 36.02 -43.05
C LYS A 8 -22.73 36.47 -41.83
N SER A 9 -22.84 35.81 -40.68
CA SER A 9 -21.79 35.87 -39.64
C SER A 9 -21.65 34.55 -38.87
N PRO A 10 -20.80 33.61 -39.35
CA PRO A 10 -20.36 32.43 -38.60
C PRO A 10 -19.08 32.66 -37.76
N ALA A 11 -18.52 33.88 -37.70
CA ALA A 11 -17.14 34.11 -37.26
C ALA A 11 -16.88 34.04 -35.74
N GLN A 12 -17.89 34.18 -34.87
CA GLN A 12 -17.69 34.16 -33.41
C GLN A 12 -17.72 32.76 -32.79
N GLY A 13 -18.40 31.81 -33.43
CA GLY A 13 -18.46 30.42 -32.97
C GLY A 13 -17.16 29.65 -33.19
N GLU A 14 -16.38 30.04 -34.21
CA GLU A 14 -15.10 29.40 -34.54
C GLU A 14 -14.00 29.80 -33.55
N SER A 15 -13.89 31.07 -33.15
CA SER A 15 -12.80 31.51 -32.26
C SER A 15 -12.91 30.92 -30.84
N PHE A 16 -14.13 30.79 -30.30
CA PHE A 16 -14.34 30.16 -28.99
C PHE A 16 -14.02 28.66 -29.02
N ARG A 17 -14.30 28.00 -30.15
CA ARG A 17 -13.96 26.59 -30.38
C ARG A 17 -12.44 26.41 -30.49
N GLU A 18 -11.77 27.31 -31.20
CA GLU A 18 -10.33 27.29 -31.44
C GLU A 18 -9.51 27.54 -30.16
N LEU A 19 -10.01 28.40 -29.25
CA LEU A 19 -9.43 28.59 -27.92
C LEU A 19 -9.65 27.38 -27.00
N PHE A 20 -10.82 26.75 -27.07
CA PHE A 20 -11.12 25.53 -26.31
C PHE A 20 -10.29 24.34 -26.80
N GLU A 21 -10.03 24.28 -28.10
CA GLU A 21 -9.21 23.25 -28.74
C GLU A 21 -7.71 23.41 -28.41
N GLN A 22 -7.22 24.66 -28.36
CA GLN A 22 -5.88 24.98 -27.87
C GLN A 22 -5.72 24.74 -26.36
N LEU A 23 -6.76 24.98 -25.57
CA LEU A 23 -6.76 24.68 -24.14
C LEU A 23 -6.81 23.16 -23.90
N ALA A 24 -7.66 22.44 -24.64
CA ALA A 24 -7.75 20.98 -24.57
C ALA A 24 -6.45 20.30 -25.00
N SER A 25 -5.77 20.81 -26.03
CA SER A 25 -4.47 20.27 -26.47
C SER A 25 -3.37 20.53 -25.45
N ASN A 26 -3.30 21.71 -24.85
CA ASN A 26 -2.34 22.03 -23.79
C ASN A 26 -2.60 21.26 -22.49
N LEU A 27 -3.86 21.11 -22.06
CA LEU A 27 -4.19 20.25 -20.92
C LEU A 27 -3.85 18.78 -21.22
N SER A 28 -4.05 18.30 -22.45
CA SER A 28 -3.75 16.92 -22.82
C SER A 28 -2.25 16.61 -22.72
N ASN A 29 -1.39 17.60 -23.04
CA ASN A 29 0.06 17.45 -22.91
C ASN A 29 0.51 17.50 -21.44
N ILE A 30 0.00 18.44 -20.65
CA ILE A 30 0.35 18.55 -19.21
C ILE A 30 -0.12 17.33 -18.42
N VAL A 31 -1.34 16.85 -18.68
CA VAL A 31 -1.89 15.66 -18.01
C VAL A 31 -1.11 14.42 -18.44
N ARG A 32 -0.63 14.32 -19.68
CA ARG A 32 0.24 13.20 -20.10
C ARG A 32 1.56 13.22 -19.34
N ASP A 33 2.20 14.37 -19.24
CA ASP A 33 3.49 14.52 -18.56
C ASP A 33 3.36 14.26 -17.06
N GLU A 34 2.30 14.75 -16.41
CA GLU A 34 2.02 14.45 -14.99
C GLU A 34 1.70 12.98 -14.77
N ILE A 35 0.96 12.32 -15.66
CA ILE A 35 0.69 10.88 -15.56
C ILE A 35 1.99 10.08 -15.73
N GLU A 36 2.84 10.45 -16.68
CA GLU A 36 4.12 9.75 -16.90
C GLU A 36 5.07 9.92 -15.69
N LEU A 37 5.11 11.12 -15.10
CA LEU A 37 5.83 11.39 -13.85
C LEU A 37 5.26 10.60 -12.65
N VAL A 38 3.93 10.51 -12.53
CA VAL A 38 3.28 9.73 -11.46
C VAL A 38 3.58 8.23 -11.61
N ILE A 39 3.56 7.70 -12.83
CA ILE A 39 3.91 6.30 -13.10
C ILE A 39 5.38 6.05 -12.73
N ARG A 40 6.30 6.93 -13.11
CA ARG A 40 7.73 6.83 -12.74
C ARG A 40 7.93 6.89 -11.23
N ARG A 41 7.31 7.84 -10.53
CA ARG A 41 7.35 7.92 -9.06
C ARG A 41 6.77 6.68 -8.39
N ALA A 42 5.72 6.08 -8.95
CA ALA A 42 5.15 4.84 -8.44
C ALA A 42 6.13 3.66 -8.61
N GLN A 43 6.83 3.59 -9.75
CA GLN A 43 7.86 2.59 -10.02
C GLN A 43 9.09 2.76 -9.12
N GLU A 44 9.56 4.00 -8.89
CA GLU A 44 10.66 4.28 -7.96
C GLU A 44 10.30 3.90 -6.53
N LYS A 45 9.12 4.31 -6.04
CA LYS A 45 8.63 3.88 -4.72
C LYS A 45 8.55 2.35 -4.65
N ALA A 46 8.00 1.68 -5.66
CA ALA A 46 7.93 0.23 -5.71
C ALA A 46 9.32 -0.44 -5.70
N ALA A 47 10.31 0.13 -6.39
CA ALA A 47 11.69 -0.34 -6.40
C ALA A 47 12.37 -0.17 -5.04
N GLU A 48 12.13 0.96 -4.36
CA GLU A 48 12.62 1.22 -3.00
C GLU A 48 12.06 0.22 -1.98
N PHE A 49 10.78 -0.18 -2.13
CA PHE A 49 10.18 -1.23 -1.31
C PHE A 49 10.79 -2.62 -1.52
N ARG A 50 11.40 -2.93 -2.68
CA ARG A 50 11.98 -4.27 -2.95
C ARG A 50 13.12 -4.60 -1.98
N GLY A 51 13.96 -3.63 -1.64
CA GLY A 51 15.03 -3.82 -0.65
C GLY A 51 14.48 -4.09 0.76
N GLY A 52 13.44 -3.34 1.14
CA GLY A 52 12.77 -3.51 2.43
C GLY A 52 12.07 -4.85 2.60
N VAL A 53 11.43 -5.38 1.54
CA VAL A 53 10.76 -6.69 1.59
C VAL A 53 11.74 -7.83 1.80
N VAL A 54 12.90 -7.81 1.13
CA VAL A 54 13.93 -8.86 1.30
C VAL A 54 14.48 -8.83 2.73
N ALA A 55 14.80 -7.65 3.26
CA ALA A 55 15.24 -7.51 4.65
C ALA A 55 14.19 -7.98 5.66
N LEU A 56 12.90 -7.72 5.39
CA LEU A 56 11.79 -8.17 6.23
C LEU A 56 11.65 -9.70 6.22
N ILE A 57 11.78 -10.35 5.06
CA ILE A 57 11.73 -11.82 4.96
C ILE A 57 12.91 -12.44 5.73
N ILE A 58 14.13 -11.94 5.51
CA ILE A 58 15.32 -12.44 6.21
C ILE A 58 15.18 -12.24 7.72
N GLY A 59 14.75 -11.05 8.15
CA GLY A 59 14.50 -10.75 9.55
C GLY A 59 13.43 -11.64 10.18
N ALA A 60 12.35 -11.95 9.44
CA ALA A 60 11.30 -12.86 9.89
C ALA A 60 11.82 -14.29 10.06
N VAL A 61 12.64 -14.78 9.12
CA VAL A 61 13.27 -16.11 9.23
C VAL A 61 14.22 -16.18 10.42
N ILE A 62 15.05 -15.15 10.63
CA ILE A 62 15.95 -15.08 11.78
C ILE A 62 15.17 -15.05 13.10
N CYS A 63 14.11 -14.23 13.19
CA CYS A 63 13.22 -14.22 14.36
C CYS A 63 12.61 -15.60 14.62
N PHE A 64 12.17 -16.28 13.56
CA PHE A 64 11.58 -17.61 13.69
C PHE A 64 12.57 -18.64 14.24
N ILE A 65 13.82 -18.60 13.77
CA ILE A 65 14.89 -19.47 14.28
C ILE A 65 15.22 -19.12 15.74
N ALA A 66 15.31 -17.83 16.07
CA ALA A 66 15.61 -17.35 17.43
C ALA A 66 14.48 -17.61 18.44
N PHE A 67 13.23 -17.81 17.98
CA PHE A 67 12.09 -18.09 18.82
C PHE A 67 12.15 -19.47 19.51
N ILE A 68 12.79 -20.44 18.86
CA ILE A 68 12.95 -21.81 19.39
C ILE A 68 13.78 -21.82 20.70
N PRO A 69 15.03 -21.30 20.75
CA PRO A 69 15.79 -21.28 21.98
C PRO A 69 15.17 -20.37 23.05
N LEU A 70 14.46 -19.31 22.67
CA LEU A 70 13.73 -18.46 23.61
C LEU A 70 12.62 -19.22 24.33
N SER A 71 11.90 -20.09 23.61
CA SER A 71 10.87 -20.95 24.19
C SER A 71 11.47 -21.96 25.17
N ILE A 72 12.59 -22.59 24.81
CA ILE A 72 13.30 -23.53 25.68
C ILE A 72 13.82 -22.83 26.95
N ALA A 73 14.42 -21.64 26.81
CA ALA A 73 14.90 -20.85 27.92
C ALA A 73 13.78 -20.47 28.90
N LEU A 74 12.60 -20.09 28.37
CA LEU A 74 11.44 -19.76 29.20
C LEU A 74 10.92 -20.98 29.96
N ILE A 75 10.88 -22.15 29.32
CA ILE A 75 10.49 -23.41 29.97
C ILE A 75 11.47 -23.77 31.07
N ILE A 76 12.78 -23.70 30.83
CA ILE A 76 13.81 -24.01 31.83
C ILE A 76 13.73 -23.04 33.02
N TRP A 77 13.56 -21.74 32.73
CA TRP A 77 13.42 -20.73 33.77
C TRP A 77 12.20 -21.00 34.65
N LEU A 78 11.06 -21.33 34.05
CA LEU A 78 9.82 -21.57 34.78
C LEU A 78 9.79 -22.96 35.45
N ALA A 79 10.52 -23.94 34.90
CA ALA A 79 10.73 -25.26 35.50
C ALA A 79 11.53 -25.20 36.81
N SER A 80 12.24 -24.10 37.08
CA SER A 80 12.87 -23.88 38.40
C SER A 80 11.86 -23.61 39.51
N HIS A 81 10.66 -23.14 39.17
CA HIS A 81 9.60 -22.80 40.13
C HIS A 81 8.47 -23.84 40.16
N MET A 82 8.30 -24.65 39.10
CA MET A 82 7.17 -25.56 38.94
C MET A 82 7.56 -26.83 38.18
N ALA A 83 6.70 -27.87 38.23
CA ALA A 83 6.90 -29.08 37.43
C ALA A 83 7.05 -28.75 35.93
N PRO A 84 7.96 -29.40 35.19
CA PRO A 84 8.28 -29.07 33.80
C PRO A 84 7.05 -29.09 32.87
N ALA A 85 6.09 -29.97 33.14
CA ALA A 85 4.85 -30.07 32.36
C ALA A 85 3.98 -28.80 32.48
N MET A 86 3.88 -28.22 33.68
CA MET A 86 3.10 -26.99 33.90
C MET A 86 3.82 -25.77 33.33
N ALA A 87 5.16 -25.73 33.44
CA ALA A 87 5.98 -24.68 32.85
C ALA A 87 5.82 -24.61 31.31
N ALA A 88 5.81 -25.77 30.64
CA ALA A 88 5.57 -25.86 29.20
C ALA A 88 4.17 -25.36 28.81
N LEU A 89 3.13 -25.70 29.58
CA LEU A 89 1.75 -25.29 29.31
C LEU A 89 1.57 -23.76 29.43
N VAL A 90 2.14 -23.16 30.49
CA VAL A 90 2.06 -21.70 30.71
C VAL A 90 2.85 -20.94 29.65
N SER A 91 4.06 -21.42 29.32
CA SER A 91 4.89 -20.81 28.27
C SER A 91 4.20 -20.86 26.91
N GLY A 92 3.65 -22.03 26.55
CA GLY A 92 2.87 -22.21 25.33
C GLY A 92 1.62 -21.33 25.29
N GLY A 93 0.90 -21.21 26.42
CA GLY A 93 -0.25 -20.31 26.54
C GLY A 93 0.11 -18.84 26.34
N ALA A 94 1.23 -18.38 26.91
CA ALA A 94 1.71 -17.01 26.71
C ALA A 94 2.06 -16.73 25.24
N PHE A 95 2.76 -17.65 24.58
CA PHE A 95 3.07 -17.51 23.16
C PHE A 95 1.83 -17.59 22.26
N LEU A 96 0.85 -18.44 22.59
CA LEU A 96 -0.41 -18.52 21.89
C LEU A 96 -1.17 -17.19 22.01
N PHE A 97 -1.21 -16.60 23.20
CA PHE A 97 -1.85 -15.31 23.44
C PHE A 97 -1.20 -14.19 22.61
N LEU A 98 0.14 -14.10 22.62
CA LEU A 98 0.89 -13.18 21.76
C LEU A 98 0.61 -13.42 20.27
N GLY A 99 0.62 -14.68 19.83
CA GLY A 99 0.33 -15.06 18.44
C GLY A 99 -1.07 -14.65 18.01
N VAL A 100 -2.07 -14.84 18.87
CA VAL A 100 -3.46 -14.44 18.61
C VAL A 100 -3.58 -12.92 18.50
N LEU A 101 -2.94 -12.15 19.37
CA LEU A 101 -2.94 -10.68 19.28
C LEU A 101 -2.36 -10.20 17.95
N ILE A 102 -1.22 -10.74 17.53
CA ILE A 102 -0.59 -10.38 16.26
C ILE A 102 -1.47 -10.82 15.08
N ALA A 103 -2.05 -12.02 15.12
CA ALA A 103 -2.94 -12.54 14.10
C ALA A 103 -4.20 -11.69 13.95
N LEU A 104 -4.79 -11.20 15.05
CA LEU A 104 -5.95 -10.30 15.02
C LEU A 104 -5.59 -8.96 14.36
N ILE A 105 -4.42 -8.39 14.68
CA ILE A 105 -3.95 -7.15 14.04
C ILE A 105 -3.70 -7.40 12.53
N GLY A 106 -3.05 -8.50 12.17
CA GLY A 106 -2.81 -8.86 10.77
C GLY A 106 -4.12 -9.06 9.99
N TYR A 107 -5.06 -9.80 10.57
CA TYR A 107 -6.37 -10.07 9.97
C TYR A 107 -7.19 -8.80 9.79
N THR A 108 -7.19 -7.87 10.76
CA THR A 108 -7.89 -6.59 10.62
C THR A 108 -7.27 -5.70 9.55
N LYS A 109 -5.94 -5.72 9.38
CA LYS A 109 -5.25 -5.00 8.30
C LYS A 109 -5.54 -5.60 6.92
N LEU A 110 -5.48 -6.92 6.78
CA LEU A 110 -5.80 -7.65 5.54
C LEU A 110 -7.26 -7.44 5.14
N LYS A 111 -8.20 -7.56 6.09
CA LYS A 111 -9.63 -7.31 5.85
C LYS A 111 -9.90 -5.88 5.38
N LYS A 112 -9.13 -4.90 5.87
CA LYS A 112 -9.24 -3.50 5.43
C LYS A 112 -8.67 -3.29 4.03
N ALA A 113 -7.58 -3.98 3.69
CA ALA A 113 -6.97 -3.93 2.36
C ALA A 113 -7.87 -4.57 1.28
N PHE A 114 -8.59 -5.66 1.62
CA PHE A 114 -9.46 -6.38 0.69
C PHE A 114 -10.87 -5.77 0.55
N ARG A 115 -11.23 -4.79 1.37
CA ARG A 115 -12.53 -4.07 1.31
C ARG A 115 -12.46 -2.77 0.50
N LYS A 116 -11.30 -2.42 -0.05
CA LYS A 116 -11.13 -1.29 -0.98
C LYS A 116 -11.41 -1.76 -2.39
#